data_AF-A0AB36GP40-F1
#
_entry.id   AF-A0AB36GP40-F1
#
_cell.length_a   1.000
_cell.length_b   1.000
_cell.length_c   1.000
_cell.angle_alpha   90.00
_cell.angle_beta   90.00
_cell.angle_gamma   90.00
#
_symmetry.space_group_name_H-M   'P 1'
#
loop_
_entity.id
_entity.type
_entity.pdbx_description
1 polymer ?
#
loop_
_entity_poly.entity_id
_entity_poly.type
_entity_poly.pdbx_seq_one_letter_code
_entity_poly.pdbx_strand_id
1 'polypeptide(L)' 'MPAFLIKYHRPTGALNVTEFGTLTEATLARHDLDQINDDPDVELVAIGATNLESVRHTHARYFFREKTAPPYPFVA' A
#
# COMPACT_ATOMS: atom_id res chain seq x y z
N MET A 1 -7.20 10.89 12.38
CA MET A 1 -7.81 9.91 11.47
C MET A 1 -6.70 8.98 11.04
N PRO A 2 -6.89 7.65 11.14
CA PRO A 2 -5.87 6.70 10.73
C PRO A 2 -5.60 6.78 9.23
N ALA A 3 -4.51 6.16 8.83
CA ALA A 3 -4.14 6.07 7.43
C ALA A 3 -3.54 4.71 7.12
N PHE A 4 -3.57 4.35 5.85
CA PHE A 4 -3.11 3.07 5.35
C PHE A 4 -2.07 3.33 4.27
N LEU A 5 -0.91 2.70 4.41
CA LEU A 5 0.10 2.64 3.37
C LEU A 5 -0.07 1.35 2.59
N ILE A 6 -0.33 1.50 1.31
CA ILE A 6 -0.41 0.40 0.35
C ILE A 6 0.94 0.29 -0.36
N LYS A 7 1.53 -0.91 -0.33
CA LYS A 7 2.56 -1.36 -1.27
C LYS A 7 1.91 -2.33 -2.26
N TYR A 8 1.91 -2.00 -3.55
CA TYR A 8 1.24 -2.80 -4.57
C TYR A 8 2.15 -3.05 -5.77
N HIS A 9 2.46 -4.31 -6.07
CA HIS A 9 3.26 -4.66 -7.24
C HIS A 9 2.36 -4.94 -8.45
N ARG A 10 2.33 -4.01 -9.42
CA ARG A 10 1.35 -3.97 -10.51
C ARG A 10 1.21 -5.26 -11.32
N PRO A 11 2.30 -5.93 -11.77
CA PRO A 11 2.20 -7.11 -12.63
C PRO A 11 1.64 -8.32 -11.89
N THR A 12 2.09 -8.52 -10.65
CA THR A 12 1.71 -9.69 -9.85
C THR A 12 0.38 -9.49 -9.13
N GLY A 13 0.03 -8.25 -8.80
CA GLY A 13 -1.06 -7.92 -7.89
C GLY A 13 -0.73 -8.14 -6.41
N ALA A 14 0.54 -8.39 -6.07
CA ALA A 14 0.95 -8.56 -4.69
C ALA A 14 0.71 -7.27 -3.90
N LEU A 15 0.19 -7.44 -2.69
CA LEU A 15 -0.32 -6.36 -1.87
C LEU A 15 0.20 -6.50 -0.44
N ASN A 16 0.70 -5.40 0.12
CA ASN A 16 0.89 -5.24 1.55
C ASN A 16 0.22 -3.93 2.00
N VAL A 17 -0.47 -3.99 3.13
CA VAL A 17 -1.14 -2.83 3.71
C VAL A 17 -0.69 -2.68 5.15
N THR A 18 -0.20 -1.49 5.50
CA THR A 18 0.24 -1.13 6.85
C THR A 18 -0.61 0.03 7.37
N GLU A 19 -1.14 -0.10 8.58
CA GLU A 19 -1.93 0.94 9.24
C GLU A 19 -1.04 1.90 10.06
N PHE A 20 -1.38 3.17 10.04
CA PHE A 20 -0.73 4.26 10.76
C PHE A 20 -1.77 5.10 11.52
N GLY A 21 -1.36 5.74 12.62
CA GLY A 21 -2.23 6.57 13.43
C GLY A 21 -2.67 7.85 12.72
N THR A 22 -1.83 8.35 11.81
CA THR A 22 -2.10 9.57 11.03
C THR A 22 -1.67 9.47 9.57
N LEU A 23 -2.27 10.29 8.71
CA LEU A 23 -1.87 10.43 7.31
C LEU A 23 -0.44 10.97 7.17
N THR A 24 0.01 11.81 8.10
CA THR A 24 1.38 12.33 8.11
C THR A 24 2.39 11.20 8.30
N GLU A 25 2.17 10.32 9.27
CA GLU A 25 3.03 9.15 9.50
C GLU A 25 3.05 8.22 8.27
N ALA A 26 1.89 7.92 7.69
CA ALA A 26 1.82 7.09 6.48
C ALA A 26 2.54 7.74 5.28
N THR A 27 2.44 9.06 5.14
CA THR A 27 3.11 9.81 4.08
C THR A 27 4.62 9.83 4.25
N LEU A 28 5.11 9.97 5.48
CA LEU A 28 6.54 9.90 5.80
C LEU A 28 7.07 8.49 5.49
N ALA A 29 6.40 7.45 5.97
CA ALA A 29 6.78 6.07 5.66
C ALA A 29 6.77 5.81 4.14
N ARG A 30 5.76 6.31 3.42
CA ARG A 30 5.72 6.24 1.95
C ARG A 30 6.94 6.91 1.32
N HIS A 31 7.31 8.11 1.79
CA HIS A 31 8.46 8.85 1.28
C HIS A 31 9.77 8.09 1.52
N ASP A 32 9.98 7.57 2.72
CA ASP A 32 11.20 6.82 3.06
C ASP A 32 11.34 5.55 2.21
N LEU A 33 10.23 4.86 1.96
CA LEU A 33 10.19 3.70 1.08
C LEU A 33 10.43 4.05 -0.39
N ASP A 34 9.92 5.19 -0.85
CA ASP A 34 10.13 5.68 -2.22
C ASP A 34 11.61 5.95 -2.49
N GLN A 35 12.39 6.32 -1.47
CA GLN A 35 13.84 6.56 -1.59
C GLN A 35 14.66 5.29 -1.78
N ILE A 36 14.16 4.14 -1.33
CA ILE A 36 14.87 2.85 -1.36
C ILE A 36 14.21 1.83 -2.29
N ASN A 37 13.04 2.15 -2.84
CA ASN A 37 12.34 1.33 -3.80
C ASN A 37 12.91 1.56 -5.21
N ASP A 38 13.75 0.63 -5.66
CA ASP A 38 14.30 0.63 -7.02
C ASP A 38 13.38 -0.03 -8.06
N ASP A 39 12.28 -0.63 -7.61
CA ASP A 39 11.35 -1.36 -8.49
C ASP A 39 10.26 -0.41 -9.04
N PRO A 40 10.29 -0.09 -10.35
CA PRO A 40 9.29 0.79 -10.94
C PRO A 40 7.89 0.19 -10.91
N ASP A 41 7.73 -1.13 -10.77
CA ASP A 41 6.43 -1.79 -10.79
C ASP A 41 5.71 -1.78 -9.44
N VAL A 42 6.38 -1.33 -8.37
CA VAL A 42 5.78 -1.12 -7.05
C VAL A 42 5.16 0.28 -6.96
N GLU A 43 3.87 0.32 -6.68
CA GLU A 43 3.16 1.54 -6.29
C GLU A 43 3.13 1.67 -4.76
N LEU A 44 3.55 2.82 -4.25
CA LEU A 44 3.50 3.19 -2.83
C LEU A 44 2.46 4.30 -2.64
N VAL A 45 1.40 4.05 -1.87
CA VAL A 45 0.27 4.99 -1.75
C VAL A 45 -0.20 5.11 -0.30
N ALA A 46 -0.24 6.34 0.22
CA ALA A 46 -0.78 6.64 1.55
C ALA A 46 -2.22 7.15 1.43
N ILE A 47 -3.15 6.54 2.17
CA ILE A 47 -4.59 6.82 2.10
C ILE A 47 -5.12 7.09 3.51
N GLY A 48 -5.67 8.27 3.75
CA GLY A 48 -6.42 8.55 4.97
C GLY A 48 -7.80 7.92 4.90
N ALA A 49 -8.16 7.11 5.90
CA ALA A 49 -9.47 6.48 5.97
C ALA A 49 -9.83 6.14 7.43
N THR A 50 -11.09 5.88 7.71
CA THR A 50 -11.55 5.49 9.06
C THR A 50 -11.20 4.04 9.41
N ASN A 51 -11.12 3.16 8.41
CA ASN A 51 -10.76 1.75 8.56
C ASN A 51 -10.36 1.14 7.20
N LEU A 52 -9.83 -0.09 7.23
CA LEU A 52 -9.37 -0.81 6.04
C LEU A 52 -10.51 -1.15 5.06
N GLU A 53 -11.72 -1.41 5.55
CA GLU A 53 -12.89 -1.72 4.70
C GLU A 53 -13.23 -0.53 3.78
N SER A 54 -13.18 0.69 4.32
CA SER A 54 -13.36 1.92 3.55
C SER A 54 -12.32 2.06 2.44
N VAL A 55 -11.06 1.71 2.73
CA VAL A 55 -9.98 1.70 1.72
C VAL A 55 -10.26 0.66 0.64
N ARG A 56 -10.72 -0.55 1.01
CA ARG A 56 -11.09 -1.60 0.04
C ARG A 56 -12.21 -1.17 -0.89
N HIS A 57 -13.20 -0.45 -0.39
CA HIS A 57 -14.31 0.04 -1.19
C HIS A 57 -13.89 1.18 -2.13
N THR A 58 -13.12 2.16 -1.63
CA THR A 58 -12.74 3.37 -2.39
C THR A 58 -11.54 3.17 -3.32
N HIS A 59 -10.66 2.21 -3.01
CA HIS A 59 -9.44 1.92 -3.74
C HIS A 59 -9.36 0.43 -4.13
N ALA A 60 -10.50 -0.13 -4.55
CA ALA A 60 -10.67 -1.56 -4.86
C ALA A 60 -9.65 -2.13 -5.86
N ARG A 61 -9.07 -1.27 -6.72
CA ARG A 61 -8.02 -1.64 -7.67
C ARG A 61 -6.89 -2.45 -7.03
N TYR A 62 -6.42 -2.04 -5.85
CA TYR A 62 -5.28 -2.70 -5.18
C TYR A 62 -5.64 -4.07 -4.62
N PHE A 63 -6.92 -4.31 -4.35
CA PHE A 63 -7.40 -5.52 -3.68
C PHE A 63 -7.93 -6.59 -4.65
N PHE A 64 -7.97 -6.29 -5.96
CA PHE A 64 -8.58 -7.16 -6.97
C PHE A 64 -7.93 -8.56 -7.01
N ARG A 65 -6.62 -8.67 -6.76
CA ARG A 65 -5.85 -9.93 -6.81
C ARG A 65 -5.32 -10.40 -5.47
N GLU A 66 -5.75 -9.80 -4.36
CA GLU A 66 -5.18 -10.06 -3.02
C GLU A 66 -5.12 -11.56 -2.65
N LYS A 67 -6.13 -12.33 -3.06
CA LYS A 67 -6.23 -13.77 -2.74
C LYS A 67 -5.48 -14.69 -3.71
N THR A 68 -5.06 -14.16 -4.86
CA THR A 68 -4.48 -14.95 -5.97
C THR A 68 -3.11 -14.47 -6.38
N ALA A 69 -2.63 -13.35 -5.81
CA ALA A 69 -1.31 -12.82 -6.07
C ALA A 69 -0.24 -13.78 -5.54
N PRO A 70 0.85 -14.00 -6.31
CA PRO A 70 1.99 -14.74 -5.79
C PRO A 70 2.67 -13.93 -4.67
N PRO A 71 3.43 -14.59 -3.78
CA PRO A 71 4.27 -13.90 -2.83
C PRO A 71 5.23 -12.96 -3.58
N TYR A 72 5.31 -11.70 -3.13
CA TYR A 72 6.26 -10.74 -3.66
C TYR A 72 7.15 -10.22 -2.53
N PRO A 73 8.48 -10.28 -2.66
CA PRO A 73 9.37 -9.68 -1.69
C PRO A 73 9.31 -8.16 -1.88
N PHE A 74 8.44 -7.50 -1.11
CA PHE A 74 8.52 -6.05 -1.01
C PHE A 74 9.91 -5.68 -0.50
N VAL A 75 10.60 -4.83 -1.25
CA VAL A 75 11.86 -4.25 -0.78
C VAL A 75 11.55 -3.49 0.52
N ALA A 76 12.39 -3.75 1.52
CA ALA A 76 12.23 -3.24 2.87
C ALA A 76 12.57 -1.75 2.93
#